data_AF-A0A6B3W930-F1
#
_entry.id   AF-A0A6B3W930-F1
#
_cell.length_a   1.000
_cell.length_b   1.000
_cell.length_c   1.000
_cell.angle_alpha   90.00
_cell.angle_beta   90.00
_cell.angle_gamma   90.00
#
_symmetry.space_group_name_H-M   'P 1'
#
loop_
_entity.id
_entity.type
_entity.pdbx_description
1 polymer ?
#
loop_
_entity_poly.entity_id
_entity_poly.type
_entity_poly.pdbx_seq_one_letter_code
_entity_poly.pdbx_strand_id
1 'polypeptide(L)'
;MLSPAWSSRLALSISAILALAIVWLVVRAAWLLIGGVSVTSAPAPAVPQIETGSSVQGEFRWNLFGRSASAPRQLRPTPVSDSRLRLKGVVAGQNAYAIIADPGSGEDVYRSGDPLPGGGEVETIESRRVVIVRDGRRETLELDPDAATSSAGERGSPGQLSNSDGARPRLPGIRGFEAPEGASVASLPQAARSLGLNAGELSQAISAMPVSGGGFRVRPGRNARLFSELGLQVNDVVVAVNGQPLESAQAVQGLFADVMSRGEVAITVRRDGRELTLRPDLEQVMGSLQSQ
;
A
#
# COMPACT_ATOMS: atom_id res chain seq x y z
N MET A 1 -58.30 11.47 -21.64
CA MET A 1 -58.37 10.35 -22.59
C MET A 1 -57.59 10.74 -23.84
N LEU A 2 -56.32 10.34 -23.93
CA LEU A 2 -55.48 10.61 -25.10
C LEU A 2 -55.92 9.67 -26.22
N SER A 3 -56.19 10.20 -27.41
CA SER A 3 -56.75 9.44 -28.52
C SER A 3 -55.77 8.35 -29.01
N PRO A 4 -56.26 7.14 -29.36
CA PRO A 4 -55.44 5.98 -29.74
C PRO A 4 -54.62 6.18 -31.04
N ALA A 5 -54.88 7.26 -31.79
CA ALA A 5 -54.13 7.60 -32.99
C ALA A 5 -52.71 8.12 -32.69
N TRP A 6 -52.47 8.67 -31.49
CA TRP A 6 -51.17 9.29 -31.17
C TRP A 6 -50.10 8.27 -30.78
N SER A 7 -50.49 7.20 -30.07
CA SER A 7 -49.58 6.12 -29.68
C SER A 7 -49.09 5.30 -30.88
N SER A 8 -49.96 5.06 -31.87
CA SER A 8 -49.61 4.36 -33.11
C SER A 8 -48.57 5.13 -33.95
N ARG A 9 -48.76 6.45 -34.11
CA ARG A 9 -47.81 7.31 -34.82
C ARG A 9 -46.46 7.40 -34.10
N LEU A 10 -46.48 7.48 -32.76
CA LEU A 10 -45.26 7.45 -31.93
C LEU A 10 -44.52 6.12 -32.04
N ALA A 11 -45.22 4.99 -31.98
CA ALA A 11 -44.63 3.67 -32.11
C ALA A 11 -44.00 3.43 -33.50
N LEU A 12 -44.64 3.90 -34.56
CA LEU A 12 -44.08 3.83 -35.92
C LEU A 12 -42.82 4.70 -36.06
N SER A 13 -42.83 5.92 -35.53
CA SER A 13 -41.65 6.79 -35.54
C SER A 13 -40.50 6.19 -34.75
N ILE A 14 -40.76 5.61 -33.57
CA ILE A 14 -39.71 4.99 -32.75
C ILE A 14 -39.14 3.74 -33.44
N SER A 15 -39.99 2.93 -34.08
CA SER A 15 -39.56 1.76 -34.84
C SER A 15 -38.69 2.15 -36.04
N ALA A 16 -39.06 3.22 -36.75
CA ALA A 16 -38.26 3.74 -37.86
C ALA A 16 -36.88 4.25 -37.40
N ILE A 17 -36.82 4.96 -36.27
CA ILE A 17 -35.55 5.42 -35.68
C ILE A 17 -34.68 4.23 -35.27
N LEU A 18 -35.27 3.20 -34.65
CA LEU A 18 -34.54 2.01 -34.19
C LEU A 18 -34.01 1.20 -35.37
N ALA A 19 -34.80 1.06 -36.44
CA ALA A 19 -34.36 0.45 -37.70
C ALA A 19 -33.19 1.22 -38.33
N LEU A 20 -33.25 2.55 -38.36
CA LEU A 20 -32.17 3.39 -38.88
C LEU A 20 -30.89 3.25 -38.04
N ALA A 21 -31.02 3.20 -36.71
CA ALA A 21 -29.90 3.00 -35.80
C ALA A 21 -29.22 1.63 -36.01
N ILE A 22 -30.01 0.57 -36.22
CA ILE A 22 -29.49 -0.77 -36.53
C ILE A 22 -28.70 -0.75 -37.85
N VAL A 23 -29.27 -0.17 -38.92
CA VAL A 23 -28.58 -0.06 -40.22
C VAL A 23 -27.27 0.70 -40.08
N TRP A 24 -27.25 1.80 -39.34
CA TRP A 24 -26.03 2.58 -39.09
C TRP A 24 -24.96 1.77 -38.33
N LEU A 25 -25.37 0.98 -37.33
CA LEU A 25 -24.47 0.15 -36.54
C LEU A 25 -23.86 -0.99 -37.39
N VAL A 26 -24.65 -1.58 -38.29
CA VAL A 26 -24.18 -2.60 -39.24
C VAL A 26 -23.16 -2.01 -40.23
N VAL A 27 -23.42 -0.82 -40.78
CA VAL A 27 -22.48 -0.14 -41.68
C VAL A 27 -21.16 0.19 -40.95
N ARG A 28 -21.24 0.65 -39.71
CA ARG A 28 -20.06 0.93 -38.87
C ARG A 28 -19.27 -0.35 -38.56
N ALA A 29 -19.96 -1.45 -38.24
CA ALA A 29 -19.33 -2.74 -37.98
C ALA A 29 -18.65 -3.29 -39.25
N ALA A 30 -19.29 -3.15 -40.41
CA ALA A 30 -18.69 -3.50 -41.69
C ALA A 30 -17.42 -2.66 -41.94
N TRP A 31 -17.46 -1.34 -41.69
CA TRP A 31 -16.27 -0.50 -41.81
C TRP A 31 -15.13 -0.91 -40.87
N LEU A 32 -15.42 -1.41 -39.67
CA LEU A 32 -14.41 -1.94 -38.75
C LEU A 32 -13.77 -3.25 -39.27
N LEU A 33 -14.58 -4.11 -39.88
CA LEU A 33 -14.11 -5.38 -40.47
C LEU A 33 -13.24 -5.16 -41.71
N ILE A 34 -13.59 -4.18 -42.56
CA ILE A 34 -12.80 -3.85 -43.76
C ILE A 34 -11.56 -3.00 -43.41
N GLY A 35 -11.71 -2.01 -42.52
CA GLY A 35 -10.65 -1.04 -42.20
C GLY A 35 -9.53 -1.60 -41.31
N GLY A 36 -9.77 -2.74 -40.67
CA GLY A 36 -8.82 -3.35 -39.74
C GLY A 36 -8.63 -2.51 -38.47
N VAL A 37 -8.17 -3.15 -37.40
CA VAL A 37 -7.71 -2.43 -36.20
C VAL A 37 -6.26 -2.06 -36.44
N SER A 38 -5.96 -0.77 -36.59
CA SER A 38 -4.58 -0.28 -36.60
C SER A 38 -3.97 -0.48 -35.21
N VAL A 39 -3.34 -1.63 -35.01
CA VAL A 39 -2.47 -1.86 -33.85
C VAL A 39 -1.18 -1.09 -34.10
N THR A 40 -0.96 -0.03 -33.33
CA THR A 40 0.36 0.61 -33.27
C THR A 40 1.34 -0.45 -32.75
N SER A 41 2.24 -0.90 -33.61
CA SER A 41 3.25 -1.89 -33.24
C SER A 41 4.19 -1.26 -32.21
N ALA A 42 4.18 -1.79 -30.99
CA ALA A 42 5.20 -1.45 -30.01
C ALA A 42 6.61 -1.74 -30.60
N PRO A 43 7.63 -0.91 -30.33
CA PRO A 43 8.97 -1.13 -30.84
C PRO A 43 9.45 -2.52 -30.44
N ALA A 44 9.80 -3.35 -31.42
CA ALA A 44 10.41 -4.64 -31.14
C ALA A 44 11.76 -4.39 -30.45
N PRO A 45 12.08 -5.09 -29.34
CA PRO A 45 13.40 -5.02 -28.74
C PRO A 45 14.44 -5.47 -29.77
N ALA A 46 15.57 -4.76 -29.84
CA ALA A 46 16.64 -5.06 -30.78
C ALA A 46 17.12 -6.51 -30.60
N VAL A 47 17.02 -7.30 -31.66
CA VAL A 47 17.57 -8.66 -31.68
C VAL A 47 19.10 -8.54 -31.77
N PRO A 48 19.87 -9.10 -30.82
CA PRO A 48 21.31 -8.99 -30.85
C PRO A 48 21.87 -9.71 -32.10
N GLN A 49 22.57 -8.95 -32.95
CA GLN A 49 23.31 -9.51 -34.07
C GLN A 49 24.57 -10.21 -33.53
N ILE A 50 24.73 -11.50 -33.84
CA ILE A 50 25.89 -12.28 -33.43
C ILE A 50 27.05 -11.89 -34.36
N GLU A 51 27.96 -11.03 -33.89
CA GLU A 51 29.23 -10.79 -34.57
C GLU A 51 30.04 -12.09 -34.57
N THR A 52 30.11 -12.72 -35.75
CA THR A 52 30.91 -13.93 -35.96
C THR A 52 32.35 -13.49 -36.20
N GLY A 53 33.01 -13.05 -35.13
CA GLY A 53 34.36 -12.49 -35.24
C GLY A 53 35.08 -12.53 -33.92
N SER A 54 35.61 -13.71 -33.55
CA SER A 54 36.83 -13.89 -32.75
C SER A 54 37.10 -15.38 -32.56
N SER A 55 38.25 -15.82 -33.06
CA SER A 55 38.83 -17.14 -32.84
C SER A 55 38.93 -17.47 -31.35
N VAL A 56 38.14 -18.44 -30.89
CA VAL A 56 38.17 -18.93 -29.50
C VAL A 56 39.18 -20.07 -29.41
N GLN A 57 40.40 -19.75 -29.01
CA GLN A 57 41.27 -20.69 -28.33
C GLN A 57 41.04 -20.49 -26.83
N GLY A 58 40.35 -21.46 -26.21
CA GLY A 58 40.12 -21.49 -24.76
C GLY A 58 38.73 -21.06 -24.32
N GLU A 59 38.03 -22.01 -23.69
CA GLU A 59 36.83 -21.84 -22.85
C GLU A 59 35.49 -21.60 -23.57
N PHE A 60 34.80 -22.71 -23.88
CA PHE A 60 33.37 -22.72 -24.20
C PHE A 60 32.56 -22.20 -23.01
N ARG A 61 32.22 -20.91 -23.03
CA ARG A 61 31.30 -20.29 -22.07
C ARG A 61 29.87 -20.33 -22.62
N TRP A 62 29.04 -21.20 -22.05
CA TRP A 62 27.62 -21.33 -22.34
C TRP A 62 26.85 -20.07 -21.91
N ASN A 63 26.74 -19.08 -22.81
CA ASN A 63 25.90 -17.90 -22.62
C ASN A 63 24.43 -18.22 -23.00
N LEU A 64 23.83 -19.23 -22.34
CA LEU A 64 22.52 -19.79 -22.69
C LEU A 64 21.32 -18.85 -22.42
N PHE A 65 21.55 -17.72 -21.77
CA PHE A 65 20.50 -16.77 -21.39
C PHE A 65 20.71 -15.36 -21.97
N GLY A 66 21.59 -15.24 -22.97
CA GLY A 66 21.93 -13.96 -23.59
C GLY A 66 22.93 -13.15 -22.75
N ARG A 67 23.80 -12.41 -23.44
CA ARG A 67 24.63 -11.39 -22.81
C ARG A 67 23.81 -10.10 -22.78
N SER A 68 23.37 -9.67 -21.60
CA SER A 68 22.91 -8.29 -21.44
C SER A 68 24.10 -7.39 -21.74
N ALA A 69 24.07 -6.69 -22.87
CA ALA A 69 24.97 -5.59 -23.19
C ALA A 69 24.64 -4.38 -22.30
N SER A 70 24.59 -4.58 -20.99
CA SER A 70 24.71 -3.51 -20.03
C SER A 70 26.21 -3.28 -19.90
N ALA A 71 26.71 -2.18 -20.49
CA ALA A 71 28.07 -1.75 -20.27
C ALA A 71 28.41 -1.90 -18.78
N PRO A 72 29.55 -2.50 -18.41
CA PRO A 72 29.91 -2.67 -17.01
C PRO A 72 29.91 -1.28 -16.38
N ARG A 73 28.82 -0.97 -15.65
CA ARG A 73 28.76 0.22 -14.82
C ARG A 73 29.85 -0.05 -13.81
N GLN A 74 30.96 0.66 -13.94
CA GLN A 74 32.08 0.53 -13.02
C GLN A 74 31.47 0.64 -11.63
N LEU A 75 31.41 -0.49 -10.92
CA LEU A 75 31.00 -0.58 -9.54
C LEU A 75 32.14 0.08 -8.79
N ARG A 76 32.18 1.42 -8.82
CA ARG A 76 32.99 2.17 -7.88
C ARG A 76 32.43 1.78 -6.52
N PRO A 77 33.24 1.12 -5.66
CA PRO A 77 32.79 0.79 -4.32
C PRO A 77 32.47 2.13 -3.66
N THR A 78 31.18 2.40 -3.49
CA THR A 78 30.77 3.54 -2.67
C THR A 78 31.13 3.17 -1.25
N PRO A 79 31.89 4.01 -0.52
CA PRO A 79 32.21 3.74 0.87
C PRO A 79 30.92 3.54 1.67
N VAL A 80 30.94 2.59 2.60
CA VAL A 80 29.88 2.43 3.61
C VAL A 80 29.81 3.73 4.40
N SER A 81 28.61 4.26 4.59
CA SER A 81 28.40 5.52 5.31
C SER A 81 28.86 5.38 6.76
N ASP A 82 29.75 6.25 7.23
CA ASP A 82 30.10 6.42 8.66
C ASP A 82 29.02 7.18 9.45
N SER A 83 27.91 7.53 8.79
CA SER A 83 26.81 8.20 9.47
C SER A 83 26.19 7.32 10.55
N ARG A 84 25.68 7.97 11.60
CA ARG A 84 24.94 7.29 12.68
C ARG A 84 23.56 6.78 12.23
N LEU A 85 23.18 7.03 10.97
CA LEU A 85 21.93 6.59 10.39
C LEU A 85 21.97 5.09 10.17
N ARG A 86 20.88 4.40 10.50
CA ARG A 86 20.75 2.96 10.30
C ARG A 86 19.59 2.66 9.38
N LEU A 87 19.84 1.89 8.32
CA LEU A 87 18.78 1.43 7.44
C LEU A 87 18.08 0.23 8.09
N LYS A 88 16.78 0.39 8.38
CA LYS A 88 15.93 -0.61 9.06
C LYS A 88 15.04 -1.38 8.09
N GLY A 89 14.72 -0.79 6.93
CA GLY A 89 13.89 -1.45 5.92
C GLY A 89 13.99 -0.78 4.56
N VAL A 90 13.76 -1.57 3.51
CA VAL A 90 13.66 -1.10 2.13
C VAL A 90 12.55 -1.84 1.41
N VAL A 91 11.78 -1.10 0.61
CA VAL A 91 10.85 -1.67 -0.36
C VAL A 91 11.24 -1.11 -1.71
N ALA A 92 11.73 -1.99 -2.59
CA ALA A 92 12.10 -1.65 -3.95
C ALA A 92 10.90 -1.82 -4.90
N GLY A 93 10.76 -0.93 -5.90
CA GLY A 93 9.68 -0.96 -6.88
C GLY A 93 9.39 0.42 -7.46
N GLN A 94 8.25 0.58 -8.15
CA GLN A 94 7.84 1.87 -8.71
C GLN A 94 7.60 2.94 -7.62
N ASN A 95 7.18 2.50 -6.43
CA ASN A 95 7.02 3.35 -5.25
C ASN A 95 8.04 2.94 -4.18
N ALA A 96 9.33 3.06 -4.50
CA ALA A 96 10.39 2.68 -3.58
C ALA A 96 10.42 3.59 -2.35
N TYR A 97 10.59 3.00 -1.17
CA TYR A 97 10.77 3.73 0.08
C TYR A 97 11.71 2.98 1.02
N ALA A 98 12.38 3.73 1.90
CA ALA A 98 13.31 3.23 2.90
C ALA A 98 12.87 3.70 4.29
N ILE A 99 13.10 2.86 5.30
CA ILE A 99 12.92 3.21 6.71
C ILE A 99 14.32 3.42 7.29
N ILE A 100 14.63 4.66 7.67
CA ILE A 100 15.96 5.04 8.17
C ILE A 100 15.79 5.54 9.61
N ALA A 101 16.59 4.99 10.51
CA ALA A 101 16.63 5.37 11.90
C ALA A 101 17.77 6.37 12.15
N ASP A 102 17.45 7.51 12.75
CA ASP A 102 18.39 8.47 13.29
C ASP A 102 18.37 8.39 14.83
N PRO A 103 19.54 8.42 15.51
CA PRO A 103 19.60 8.35 16.97
C PRO A 103 18.92 9.52 17.70
N GLY A 104 18.62 10.64 17.04
CA GLY A 104 17.96 11.81 17.62
C GLY A 104 16.49 11.96 17.23
N SER A 105 16.09 11.61 16.01
CA SER A 105 14.70 11.76 15.54
C SER A 105 13.88 10.46 15.51
N GLY A 106 14.50 9.29 15.67
CA GLY A 106 13.82 8.00 15.60
C GLY A 106 13.77 7.43 14.18
N GLU A 107 12.73 6.65 13.88
CA GLU A 107 12.58 5.96 12.59
C GLU A 107 11.61 6.73 11.68
N ASP A 108 12.09 7.11 10.49
CA ASP A 108 11.32 7.87 9.49
C ASP A 108 11.37 7.19 8.11
N VAL A 109 10.40 7.53 7.25
CA VAL A 109 10.26 6.97 5.90
C VAL A 109 10.76 7.97 4.86
N TYR A 110 11.66 7.51 3.99
CA TYR A 110 12.30 8.32 2.96
C TYR A 110 12.12 7.73 1.56
N ARG A 111 12.00 8.60 0.57
CA ARG A 111 11.97 8.31 -0.86
C ARG A 111 13.18 8.91 -1.56
N SER A 112 13.42 8.53 -2.81
CA SER A 112 14.45 9.16 -3.64
C SER A 112 14.17 10.65 -3.79
N GLY A 113 15.17 11.48 -3.50
CA GLY A 113 15.11 12.93 -3.44
C GLY A 113 14.78 13.52 -2.06
N ASP A 114 14.45 12.70 -1.06
CA ASP A 114 14.14 13.22 0.28
C ASP A 114 15.42 13.62 1.04
N PRO A 115 15.40 14.74 1.78
CA PRO A 115 16.51 15.16 2.62
C PRO A 115 16.61 14.29 3.88
N LEU A 116 17.84 14.03 4.31
CA LEU A 116 18.14 13.20 5.48
C LEU A 116 18.50 14.02 6.72
N PRO A 117 18.19 13.53 7.92
CA PRO A 117 18.64 14.12 9.17
C PRO A 117 20.17 14.06 9.25
N GLY A 118 20.78 15.16 9.73
CA GLY A 118 22.24 15.34 9.70
C GLY A 118 22.81 15.73 8.33
N GLY A 119 21.95 16.08 7.35
CA GLY A 119 22.34 16.58 6.04
C GLY A 119 22.39 15.50 4.96
N GLY A 120 22.40 15.94 3.71
CA GLY A 120 22.37 15.07 2.54
C GLY A 120 20.97 14.66 2.09
N GLU A 121 20.89 13.89 1.02
CA GLU A 121 19.65 13.46 0.37
C GLU A 121 19.74 12.00 -0.12
N VAL A 122 18.59 11.36 -0.26
CA VAL A 122 18.50 10.00 -0.82
C VAL A 122 18.63 10.07 -2.34
N GLU A 123 19.70 9.51 -2.91
CA GLU A 123 19.88 9.45 -4.36
C GLU A 123 19.12 8.26 -4.97
N THR A 124 19.26 7.07 -4.39
CA THR A 124 18.66 5.85 -4.95
C THR A 124 18.35 4.83 -3.85
N ILE A 125 17.19 4.21 -3.93
CA ILE A 125 16.77 3.14 -3.03
C ILE A 125 16.90 1.80 -3.76
N GLU A 126 17.81 0.95 -3.30
CA GLU A 126 18.02 -0.38 -3.84
C GLU A 126 17.44 -1.46 -2.91
N SER A 127 17.44 -2.72 -3.37
CA SER A 127 16.77 -3.82 -2.66
C SER A 127 17.37 -4.16 -1.30
N ARG A 128 18.62 -3.77 -1.01
CA ARG A 128 19.31 -4.08 0.26
C ARG A 128 20.13 -2.92 0.82
N ARG A 129 20.09 -1.76 0.15
CA ARG A 129 20.88 -0.58 0.52
C ARG A 129 20.25 0.68 -0.02
N VAL A 130 20.58 1.80 0.58
CA VAL A 130 20.20 3.12 0.11
C VAL A 130 21.46 3.92 -0.18
N VAL A 131 21.55 4.48 -1.38
CA VAL A 131 22.62 5.39 -1.77
C VAL A 131 22.18 6.80 -1.42
N ILE A 132 23.01 7.50 -0.65
CA ILE A 132 22.77 8.85 -0.19
C ILE A 132 23.88 9.76 -0.69
N VAL A 133 23.58 11.05 -0.85
CA VAL A 133 24.57 12.08 -1.19
C VAL A 133 24.63 13.07 -0.05
N ARG A 134 25.81 13.26 0.54
CA ARG A 134 26.06 14.23 1.61
C ARG A 134 27.33 15.00 1.29
N ASP A 135 27.24 16.33 1.32
CA ASP A 135 28.36 17.23 0.98
C ASP A 135 29.01 16.90 -0.38
N GLY A 136 28.20 16.48 -1.34
CA GLY A 136 28.66 16.07 -2.68
C GLY A 136 29.36 14.70 -2.74
N ARG A 137 29.48 13.97 -1.62
CA ARG A 137 29.99 12.60 -1.56
C ARG A 137 28.84 11.61 -1.56
N ARG A 138 28.97 10.56 -2.37
CA ARG A 138 28.08 9.40 -2.34
C ARG A 138 28.48 8.47 -1.22
N GLU A 139 27.51 8.04 -0.44
CA GLU A 139 27.66 7.07 0.64
C GLU A 139 26.55 6.02 0.54
N THR A 140 26.77 4.86 1.15
CA THR A 140 25.79 3.76 1.13
C THR A 140 25.40 3.36 2.55
N LEU A 141 24.10 3.36 2.81
CA LEU A 141 23.50 2.78 4.01
C LEU A 141 23.07 1.34 3.70
N GLU A 142 23.71 0.36 4.34
CA GLU A 142 23.36 -1.05 4.18
C GLU A 142 22.27 -1.46 5.17
N LEU A 143 21.38 -2.34 4.73
CA LEU A 143 20.32 -2.89 5.57
C LEU A 143 20.93 -3.88 6.56
N ASP A 144 20.80 -3.59 7.85
CA ASP A 144 21.23 -4.50 8.92
C ASP A 144 20.24 -5.68 9.01
N PRO A 145 20.64 -6.92 8.66
CA PRO A 145 19.74 -8.08 8.67
C PRO A 145 19.33 -8.48 10.10
N ASP A 146 20.13 -8.15 11.11
CA ASP A 146 19.88 -8.52 12.51
C ASP A 146 18.98 -7.48 13.21
N ALA A 147 18.91 -6.25 12.69
CA ALA A 147 18.02 -5.21 13.21
C ALA A 147 16.52 -5.57 13.09
N ALA A 148 16.14 -6.44 12.16
CA ALA A 148 14.78 -6.96 12.04
C ALA A 148 14.41 -7.94 13.17
N THR A 149 15.40 -8.54 13.82
CA THR A 149 15.25 -9.47 14.95
C THR A 149 15.49 -8.82 16.31
N SER A 150 16.31 -7.77 16.40
CA SER A 150 16.66 -7.13 17.68
C SER A 150 15.58 -6.20 18.25
N SER A 151 14.67 -5.68 17.42
CA SER A 151 13.53 -4.86 17.88
C SER A 151 12.44 -5.67 18.63
N ALA A 152 12.56 -7.00 18.69
CA ALA A 152 11.72 -7.86 19.53
C ALA A 152 12.29 -8.08 20.96
N GLY A 153 13.54 -7.68 21.22
CA GLY A 153 14.29 -8.06 22.42
C GLY A 153 14.47 -6.98 23.49
N GLU A 154 14.52 -5.70 23.14
CA GLU A 154 14.79 -4.63 24.13
C GLU A 154 13.51 -4.08 24.77
N ARG A 155 12.93 -4.89 25.66
CA ARG A 155 12.14 -4.37 26.78
C ARG A 155 13.09 -3.71 27.77
N GLY A 156 13.46 -2.47 27.50
CA GLY A 156 14.01 -1.57 28.51
C GLY A 156 12.93 -1.29 29.56
N SER A 157 13.22 -1.62 30.81
CA SER A 157 12.41 -1.31 32.01
C SER A 157 11.97 0.16 32.06
N PRO A 158 10.84 0.48 32.72
CA PRO A 158 10.32 1.85 32.79
C PRO A 158 11.23 2.71 33.68
N GLY A 159 12.18 3.39 33.04
CA GLY A 159 12.92 4.51 33.61
C GLY A 159 12.03 5.74 33.61
N GLN A 160 11.69 6.19 34.80
CA GLN A 160 10.94 7.38 35.17
C GLN A 160 11.32 8.60 34.31
N LEU A 161 10.37 9.08 33.48
CA LEU A 161 10.50 10.31 32.70
C LEU A 161 10.10 11.49 33.57
N SER A 162 11.09 12.31 33.93
CA SER A 162 10.87 13.69 34.33
C SER A 162 10.22 14.47 33.19
N ASN A 163 9.17 15.22 33.53
CA ASN A 163 8.55 16.24 32.70
C ASN A 163 9.61 17.08 31.96
N SER A 164 9.55 17.08 30.64
CA SER A 164 10.00 18.21 29.83
C SER A 164 8.98 18.46 28.73
N ASP A 165 8.35 19.62 28.86
CA ASP A 165 7.50 20.25 27.87
C ASP A 165 8.21 20.41 26.53
N GLY A 166 7.46 20.19 25.44
CA GLY A 166 7.67 20.89 24.18
C GLY A 166 8.62 20.25 23.16
N ALA A 167 8.19 19.17 22.50
CA ALA A 167 8.53 18.92 21.08
C ALA A 167 7.58 17.85 20.49
N ARG A 168 6.54 18.28 19.78
CA ARG A 168 5.69 17.39 18.98
C ARG A 168 6.52 16.91 17.76
N PRO A 169 6.63 15.60 17.47
CA PRO A 169 7.20 15.14 16.21
C PRO A 169 6.29 15.59 15.07
N ARG A 170 6.77 16.51 14.23
CA ARG A 170 6.05 16.90 13.00
C ARG A 170 6.56 16.03 11.87
N LEU A 171 5.70 15.13 11.39
CA LEU A 171 5.90 14.35 10.17
C LEU A 171 5.97 15.30 8.95
N PRO A 172 7.09 15.44 8.23
CA PRO A 172 7.14 16.19 6.99
C PRO A 172 6.59 15.31 5.85
N GLY A 173 5.65 15.83 5.06
CA GLY A 173 5.17 15.17 3.83
C GLY A 173 3.66 15.06 3.68
N ILE A 174 2.90 15.40 4.71
CA ILE A 174 1.43 15.39 4.66
C ILE A 174 0.92 16.82 4.47
N ARG A 175 0.74 17.26 3.21
CA ARG A 175 -0.13 18.41 2.95
C ARG A 175 -1.57 17.89 2.83
N GLY A 176 -2.41 18.22 3.81
CA GLY A 176 -3.85 17.97 3.78
C GLY A 176 -4.36 16.83 4.66
N PHE A 177 -3.54 16.24 5.53
CA PHE A 177 -4.03 15.39 6.61
C PHE A 177 -3.42 15.86 7.94
N GLU A 178 -4.28 16.40 8.78
CA GLU A 178 -3.98 16.82 10.14
C GLU A 178 -4.37 15.65 11.04
N ALA A 179 -3.37 15.00 11.65
CA ALA A 179 -3.65 13.94 12.61
C ALA A 179 -4.52 14.52 13.73
N PRO A 180 -5.69 13.93 14.06
CA PRO A 180 -6.55 14.45 15.10
C PRO A 180 -5.76 14.57 16.40
N GLU A 181 -5.89 15.68 17.11
CA GLU A 181 -5.31 15.80 18.45
C GLU A 181 -5.82 14.62 19.30
N GLY A 182 -4.89 13.79 19.78
CA GLY A 182 -5.18 12.61 20.60
C GLY A 182 -5.23 11.25 19.88
N ALA A 183 -5.05 11.18 18.56
CA ALA A 183 -5.01 9.91 17.82
C ALA A 183 -3.57 9.48 17.50
N SER A 184 -2.85 9.00 18.51
CA SER A 184 -1.57 8.29 18.33
C SER A 184 -1.83 6.78 18.36
N VAL A 185 -0.97 5.98 17.74
CA VAL A 185 -1.01 4.51 17.89
C VAL A 185 -0.88 4.10 19.37
N ALA A 186 -0.36 5.01 20.21
CA ALA A 186 -0.31 4.90 21.66
C ALA A 186 -1.64 5.18 22.39
N SER A 187 -2.65 5.79 21.76
CA SER A 187 -3.97 6.03 22.36
C SER A 187 -5.04 5.00 21.98
N LEU A 188 -4.78 4.13 20.99
CA LEU A 188 -5.62 2.94 20.72
C LEU A 188 -5.79 2.04 21.97
N PRO A 189 -4.72 1.73 22.74
CA PRO A 189 -4.85 0.98 23.99
C PRO A 189 -5.69 1.70 25.05
N GLN A 190 -5.61 3.02 25.12
CA GLN A 190 -6.37 3.84 26.07
C GLN A 190 -7.86 3.88 25.71
N ALA A 191 -8.18 4.06 24.41
CA ALA A 191 -9.53 4.04 23.88
C ALA A 191 -10.21 2.67 24.07
N ALA A 192 -9.49 1.58 23.83
CA ALA A 192 -10.02 0.23 24.06
C ALA A 192 -10.20 -0.10 25.55
N ARG A 193 -9.28 0.36 26.43
CA ARG A 193 -9.42 0.22 27.90
C ARG A 193 -10.61 1.01 28.46
N SER A 194 -10.90 2.21 27.94
CA SER A 194 -12.07 3.01 28.37
C SER A 194 -13.43 2.41 27.96
N LEU A 195 -13.43 1.41 27.08
CA LEU A 195 -14.63 0.75 26.56
C LEU A 195 -14.82 -0.70 27.03
N GLY A 196 -13.99 -1.19 27.98
CA GLY A 196 -14.11 -2.55 28.52
C GLY A 196 -13.66 -3.67 27.57
N LEU A 197 -12.99 -3.32 26.47
CA LEU A 197 -12.39 -4.28 25.55
C LEU A 197 -10.92 -4.46 25.92
N ASN A 198 -10.45 -5.71 25.98
CA ASN A 198 -9.04 -6.00 26.10
C ASN A 198 -8.34 -5.57 24.80
N ALA A 199 -7.83 -4.34 24.78
CA ALA A 199 -7.03 -3.80 23.67
C ALA A 199 -5.88 -4.74 23.25
N GLY A 200 -5.35 -5.48 24.23
CA GLY A 200 -4.33 -6.50 24.03
C GLY A 200 -4.82 -7.67 23.16
N GLU A 201 -6.08 -8.06 23.25
CA GLU A 201 -6.64 -9.20 22.51
C GLU A 201 -6.97 -8.82 21.06
N LEU A 202 -7.59 -7.66 20.85
CA LEU A 202 -7.83 -7.14 19.50
C LEU A 202 -6.50 -6.92 18.76
N SER A 203 -5.50 -6.36 19.42
CA SER A 203 -4.16 -6.19 18.84
C SER A 203 -3.38 -7.50 18.66
N GLN A 204 -3.72 -8.55 19.41
CA GLN A 204 -3.19 -9.91 19.19
C GLN A 204 -3.94 -10.68 18.10
N ALA A 205 -5.18 -10.32 17.79
CA ALA A 205 -5.99 -10.99 16.78
C ALA A 205 -5.88 -10.35 15.40
N ILE A 206 -5.79 -9.01 15.34
CA ILE A 206 -5.75 -8.25 14.09
C ILE A 206 -4.70 -7.13 14.19
N SER A 207 -3.81 -7.08 13.22
CA SER A 207 -2.87 -5.97 13.04
C SER A 207 -3.34 -5.08 11.90
N ALA A 208 -3.40 -3.77 12.13
CA ALA A 208 -3.85 -2.78 11.14
C ALA A 208 -2.73 -1.79 10.83
N MET A 209 -2.51 -1.49 9.55
CA MET A 209 -1.53 -0.51 9.06
C MET A 209 -2.22 0.48 8.12
N PRO A 210 -1.99 1.80 8.27
CA PRO A 210 -2.57 2.78 7.36
C PRO A 210 -2.00 2.61 5.94
N VAL A 211 -2.84 2.81 4.92
CA VAL A 211 -2.45 2.73 3.50
C VAL A 211 -2.49 4.11 2.86
N SER A 212 -1.49 4.40 2.02
CA SER A 212 -1.47 5.61 1.17
C SER A 212 -2.69 5.59 0.24
N GLY A 213 -3.62 6.52 0.44
CA GLY A 213 -4.90 6.57 -0.28
C GLY A 213 -6.14 6.22 0.56
N GLY A 214 -6.00 6.08 1.88
CA GLY A 214 -7.11 5.92 2.82
C GLY A 214 -7.36 4.48 3.26
N GLY A 215 -7.86 4.32 4.48
CA GLY A 215 -8.18 3.03 5.09
C GLY A 215 -7.00 2.31 5.76
N PHE A 216 -7.27 1.10 6.24
CA PHE A 216 -6.36 0.29 7.05
C PHE A 216 -6.17 -1.09 6.43
N ARG A 217 -4.93 -1.42 6.05
CA ARG A 217 -4.56 -2.78 5.69
C ARG A 217 -4.56 -3.65 6.93
N VAL A 218 -5.33 -4.73 6.90
CA VAL A 218 -5.45 -5.67 8.01
C VAL A 218 -4.66 -6.95 7.76
N ARG A 219 -4.13 -7.52 8.84
CA ARG A 219 -3.39 -8.78 8.85
C ARG A 219 -3.80 -9.62 10.06
N PRO A 220 -3.79 -10.95 9.94
CA PRO A 220 -4.00 -11.83 11.08
C PRO A 220 -2.88 -11.63 12.10
N GLY A 221 -3.26 -11.55 13.37
CA GLY A 221 -2.34 -11.54 14.49
C GLY A 221 -1.96 -12.95 14.95
N ARG A 222 -1.46 -13.06 16.19
CA ARG A 222 -1.12 -14.34 16.83
C ARG A 222 -2.33 -15.26 17.02
N ASN A 223 -3.52 -14.69 17.26
CA ASN A 223 -4.77 -15.45 17.36
C ASN A 223 -5.74 -15.01 16.26
N ALA A 224 -5.63 -15.63 15.08
CA ALA A 224 -6.36 -15.21 13.88
C ALA A 224 -7.85 -15.60 13.83
N ARG A 225 -8.45 -16.12 14.92
CA ARG A 225 -9.86 -16.59 14.91
C ARG A 225 -10.84 -15.48 14.55
N LEU A 226 -10.74 -14.34 15.26
CA LEU A 226 -11.54 -13.15 14.99
C LEU A 226 -11.33 -12.64 13.55
N PHE A 227 -10.11 -12.72 13.03
CA PHE A 227 -9.79 -12.30 11.67
C PHE A 227 -10.57 -13.12 10.63
N SER A 228 -10.63 -14.44 10.80
CA SER A 228 -11.40 -15.34 9.93
C SER A 228 -12.92 -15.20 10.10
N GLU A 229 -13.40 -15.02 11.34
CA GLU A 229 -14.84 -14.87 11.64
C GLU A 229 -15.40 -13.57 11.06
N LEU A 230 -14.59 -12.51 11.00
CA LEU A 230 -14.94 -11.27 10.31
C LEU A 230 -14.95 -11.40 8.78
N GLY A 231 -14.54 -12.56 8.22
CA GLY A 231 -14.43 -12.79 6.77
C GLY A 231 -13.27 -12.07 6.09
N LEU A 232 -12.32 -11.55 6.89
CA LEU A 232 -11.15 -10.82 6.40
C LEU A 232 -10.13 -11.77 5.79
N GLN A 233 -9.43 -11.28 4.77
CA GLN A 233 -8.32 -11.98 4.12
C GLN A 233 -7.03 -11.16 4.20
N VAL A 234 -5.91 -11.86 4.10
CA VAL A 234 -4.59 -11.25 4.12
C VAL A 234 -4.49 -10.23 2.99
N ASN A 235 -4.03 -9.02 3.31
CA ASN A 235 -3.91 -7.86 2.41
C ASN A 235 -5.21 -7.10 2.12
N ASP A 236 -6.33 -7.46 2.76
CA ASP A 236 -7.53 -6.62 2.72
C ASP A 236 -7.21 -5.22 3.26
N VAL A 237 -7.77 -4.20 2.60
CA VAL A 237 -7.75 -2.82 3.09
C VAL A 237 -9.16 -2.44 3.49
N VAL A 238 -9.39 -2.29 4.79
CA VAL A 238 -10.68 -1.82 5.32
C VAL A 238 -10.80 -0.32 5.03
N VAL A 239 -11.82 0.07 4.28
CA VAL A 239 -12.06 1.46 3.87
C VAL A 239 -13.23 2.09 4.59
N ALA A 240 -14.23 1.29 4.98
CA ALA A 240 -15.38 1.76 5.75
C ALA A 240 -15.97 0.65 6.62
N VAL A 241 -16.68 1.05 7.68
CA VAL A 241 -17.51 0.16 8.51
C VAL A 241 -18.87 0.82 8.66
N ASN A 242 -19.95 0.07 8.45
CA ASN A 242 -21.33 0.56 8.44
C ASN A 242 -21.54 1.79 7.52
N GLY A 243 -20.79 1.87 6.42
CA GLY A 243 -20.82 3.02 5.50
C GLY A 243 -20.06 4.26 5.98
N GLN A 244 -19.49 4.23 7.19
CA GLN A 244 -18.63 5.30 7.71
C GLN A 244 -17.18 5.06 7.28
N PRO A 245 -16.53 6.02 6.60
CA PRO A 245 -15.14 5.89 6.21
C PRO A 245 -14.22 5.92 7.44
N LEU A 246 -13.21 5.05 7.44
CA LEU A 246 -12.22 4.95 8.51
C LEU A 246 -11.07 5.93 8.27
N GLU A 247 -11.32 7.22 8.53
CA GLU A 247 -10.36 8.31 8.33
C GLU A 247 -9.78 8.87 9.63
N SER A 248 -10.41 8.61 10.78
CA SER A 248 -9.99 9.13 12.09
C SER A 248 -10.29 8.16 13.25
N ALA A 249 -9.59 8.33 14.38
CA ALA A 249 -9.81 7.54 15.58
C ALA A 249 -11.19 7.80 16.23
N GLN A 250 -11.74 9.02 16.10
CA GLN A 250 -13.10 9.32 16.59
C GLN A 250 -14.17 8.53 15.81
N ALA A 251 -13.95 8.32 14.51
CA ALA A 251 -14.86 7.49 13.70
C ALA A 251 -14.92 6.05 14.24
N VAL A 252 -13.78 5.49 14.68
CA VAL A 252 -13.70 4.13 15.23
C VAL A 252 -14.50 3.96 16.54
N GLN A 253 -14.48 4.96 17.43
CA GLN A 253 -15.27 4.92 18.67
C GLN A 253 -16.79 4.99 18.41
N GLY A 254 -17.22 5.88 17.50
CA GLY A 254 -18.62 5.99 17.11
C GLY A 254 -19.15 4.73 16.43
N LEU A 255 -18.29 4.04 15.67
CA LEU A 255 -18.64 2.81 14.97
C LEU A 255 -18.96 1.66 15.91
N PHE A 256 -18.21 1.52 17.00
CA PHE A 256 -18.46 0.44 17.95
C PHE A 256 -19.80 0.62 18.68
N ALA A 257 -20.10 1.85 19.12
CA ALA A 257 -21.39 2.16 19.73
C ALA A 257 -22.55 1.90 18.76
N ASP A 258 -22.37 2.24 17.49
CA ASP A 258 -23.35 1.98 16.42
C ASP A 258 -23.57 0.47 16.20
N VAL A 259 -22.50 -0.32 16.07
CA VAL A 259 -22.56 -1.78 15.92
C VAL A 259 -23.27 -2.44 17.10
N MET A 260 -22.93 -2.06 18.34
CA MET A 260 -23.55 -2.58 19.55
C MET A 260 -25.04 -2.21 19.66
N SER A 261 -25.44 -1.06 19.12
CA SER A 261 -26.83 -0.61 19.12
C SER A 261 -27.68 -1.27 18.03
N ARG A 262 -27.10 -1.53 16.85
CA ARG A 262 -27.81 -2.05 15.67
C ARG A 262 -27.81 -3.57 15.60
N GLY A 263 -26.88 -4.23 16.27
CA GLY A 263 -26.72 -5.69 16.21
C GLY A 263 -26.14 -6.21 14.89
N GLU A 264 -25.72 -5.32 13.99
CA GLU A 264 -25.19 -5.67 12.67
C GLU A 264 -23.91 -4.88 12.38
N VAL A 265 -22.98 -5.53 11.67
CA VAL A 265 -21.75 -4.91 11.20
C VAL A 265 -21.54 -5.20 9.71
N ALA A 266 -21.26 -4.15 8.94
CA ALA A 266 -20.94 -4.23 7.52
C ALA A 266 -19.55 -3.61 7.29
N ILE A 267 -18.58 -4.43 6.90
CA ILE A 267 -17.19 -4.02 6.72
C ILE A 267 -16.91 -3.91 5.23
N THR A 268 -16.65 -2.71 4.73
CA THR A 268 -16.23 -2.51 3.34
C THR A 268 -14.72 -2.63 3.26
N VAL A 269 -14.26 -3.62 2.51
CA VAL A 269 -12.85 -3.90 2.25
C VAL A 269 -12.53 -3.76 0.78
N ARG A 270 -11.29 -3.39 0.48
CA ARG A 270 -10.73 -3.43 -0.86
C ARG A 270 -9.81 -4.64 -0.98
N ARG A 271 -10.24 -5.63 -1.75
CA ARG A 271 -9.56 -6.92 -1.99
C ARG A 271 -9.23 -7.04 -3.47
N ASP A 272 -7.97 -7.26 -3.80
CA ASP A 272 -7.46 -7.34 -5.19
C ASP A 272 -7.90 -6.14 -6.06
N GLY A 273 -7.99 -4.96 -5.45
CA GLY A 273 -8.41 -3.72 -6.12
C GLY A 273 -9.92 -3.54 -6.29
N ARG A 274 -10.77 -4.46 -5.81
CA ARG A 274 -12.24 -4.34 -5.83
C ARG A 274 -12.78 -4.12 -4.43
N GLU A 275 -13.84 -3.31 -4.31
CA GLU A 275 -14.55 -3.15 -3.05
C GLU A 275 -15.55 -4.29 -2.82
N LEU A 276 -15.50 -4.86 -1.63
CA LEU A 276 -16.36 -5.94 -1.16
C LEU A 276 -16.90 -5.57 0.21
N THR A 277 -18.19 -5.78 0.44
CA THR A 277 -18.79 -5.61 1.77
C THR A 277 -18.95 -6.97 2.43
N LEU A 278 -18.30 -7.14 3.57
CA LEU A 278 -18.41 -8.29 4.45
C LEU A 278 -19.47 -8.01 5.51
N ARG A 279 -20.31 -9.00 5.82
CA ARG A 279 -21.33 -8.92 6.87
C ARG A 279 -21.17 -10.10 7.83
N PRO A 280 -20.21 -10.02 8.77
CA PRO A 280 -20.00 -11.11 9.71
C PRO A 280 -21.11 -11.16 10.76
N ASP A 281 -21.30 -12.35 11.33
CA ASP A 281 -22.27 -12.59 12.40
C ASP A 281 -21.74 -12.01 13.72
N LEU A 282 -22.45 -11.01 14.26
CA LEU A 282 -22.01 -10.28 15.45
C LEU A 282 -22.02 -11.17 16.70
N GLU A 283 -22.94 -12.13 16.83
CA GLU A 283 -22.96 -13.02 18.00
C GLU A 283 -21.72 -13.91 18.04
N GLN A 284 -21.32 -14.39 16.87
CA GLN A 284 -20.13 -15.23 16.71
C GLN A 284 -18.85 -14.44 17.02
N VAL A 285 -18.76 -13.23 16.49
CA VAL A 285 -17.65 -12.29 16.73
C VAL A 285 -17.55 -11.93 18.22
N MET A 286 -18.66 -11.61 18.87
CA MET A 286 -18.67 -11.25 20.30
C MET A 286 -18.37 -12.45 21.20
N GLY A 287 -18.83 -13.65 20.85
CA GLY A 287 -18.49 -14.89 21.55
C GLY A 287 -16.99 -15.20 21.50
N SER A 288 -16.33 -14.90 20.37
CA SER A 288 -14.88 -15.09 20.23
C SER A 288 -14.06 -14.20 21.17
N LEU A 289 -14.59 -13.02 21.53
CA LEU A 289 -13.97 -12.06 22.44
C LEU A 289 -14.21 -12.40 23.92
N GLN A 290 -15.23 -13.19 24.25
CA GLN A 290 -15.58 -13.55 25.63
C GLN A 290 -15.02 -14.92 26.07
N SER A 291 -14.57 -15.75 25.13
CA SER A 291 -14.19 -17.14 25.38
C SER A 291 -12.75 -17.36 25.91
N GLN A 292 -12.14 -16.36 26.55
CA GLN A 292 -10.80 -16.48 27.16
C GLN A 292 -10.68 -15.84 28.54
#